data_AF-A0A2K2V819-F1
#
_entry.id   AF-A0A2K2V819-F1
#
_cell.length_a   1.000
_cell.length_b   1.000
_cell.length_c   1.000
_cell.angle_alpha   90.00
_cell.angle_beta   90.00
_cell.angle_gamma   90.00
#
_symmetry.space_group_name_H-M   'P 1'
#
loop_
_entity.id
_entity.type
_entity.pdbx_description
1 polymer ?
#
loop_
_entity_poly.entity_id
_entity_poly.type
_entity_poly.pdbx_seq_one_letter_code
_entity_poly.pdbx_strand_id
1 'polypeptide(L)'
;MVSTLLAINLASLLEALEERTRIKLPTTVIEVSLAEGVLHIRFSHPKTREADVEPLPLKTPAFIFRDEETGEITALEILDLGEALRELGMKLKGA
;
A
#
# COMPACT_ATOMS: atom_id res chain seq x y z
N MET A 1 -12.26 -9.49 8.03
CA MET A 1 -12.62 -8.93 6.72
C MET A 1 -12.68 -7.43 6.87
N VAL A 2 -11.85 -6.69 6.13
CA VAL A 2 -11.90 -5.23 6.09
C VAL A 2 -12.89 -4.83 5.02
N SER A 3 -14.03 -4.26 5.40
CA SER A 3 -15.10 -3.89 4.46
C SER A 3 -15.12 -2.41 4.09
N THR A 4 -14.30 -1.58 4.75
CA THR A 4 -14.31 -0.13 4.54
C THR A 4 -12.95 0.50 4.81
N LEU A 5 -12.58 1.48 3.98
CA LEU A 5 -11.38 2.32 4.16
C LEU A 5 -11.45 3.14 5.46
N LEU A 6 -12.65 3.47 5.95
CA LEU A 6 -12.83 4.29 7.16
C LEU A 6 -12.35 3.59 8.43
N ALA A 7 -12.29 2.26 8.43
CA ALA A 7 -11.79 1.47 9.56
C ALA A 7 -10.26 1.48 9.66
N ILE A 8 -9.56 2.12 8.72
CA ILE A 8 -8.12 2.02 8.54
C ILE A 8 -7.50 3.39 8.79
N ASN A 9 -6.39 3.40 9.53
CA ASN A 9 -5.53 4.57 9.54
C ASN A 9 -4.46 4.41 8.46
N LEU A 10 -4.65 5.08 7.32
CA LEU A 10 -3.75 4.98 6.18
C LEU A 10 -2.31 5.41 6.52
N ALA A 11 -2.16 6.48 7.32
CA ALA A 11 -0.84 6.95 7.74
C ALA A 11 -0.10 5.88 8.55
N SER A 12 -0.76 5.29 9.55
CA SER A 12 -0.17 4.21 10.35
C SER A 12 0.11 2.94 9.55
N LEU A 13 -0.70 2.64 8.52
CA LEU A 13 -0.45 1.52 7.62
C LEU A 13 0.84 1.75 6.82
N LEU A 14 0.99 2.94 6.23
CA LEU A 14 2.19 3.30 5.47
C LEU A 14 3.43 3.27 6.36
N GLU A 15 3.37 3.85 7.57
CA GLU A 15 4.45 3.80 8.56
C GLU A 15 4.84 2.35 8.91
N ALA A 16 3.88 1.49 9.21
CA ALA A 16 4.13 0.08 9.53
C ALA A 16 4.78 -0.66 8.34
N LEU A 17 4.36 -0.37 7.11
CA LEU A 17 4.97 -0.92 5.90
C LEU A 17 6.41 -0.43 5.73
N GLU A 18 6.70 0.85 5.95
CA GLU A 18 8.07 1.37 5.90
C GLU A 18 8.97 0.70 6.94
N GLU A 19 8.49 0.55 8.18
CA GLU A 19 9.25 -0.09 9.26
C GLU A 19 9.56 -1.56 8.95
N ARG A 20 8.56 -2.27 8.41
CA ARG A 20 8.64 -3.70 8.08
C ARG A 20 9.54 -3.97 6.89
N THR A 21 9.43 -3.15 5.84
CA THR A 21 10.10 -3.40 4.55
C THR A 21 11.39 -2.62 4.39
N ARG A 22 11.63 -1.60 5.23
CA ARG A 22 12.72 -0.62 5.12
C ARG A 22 12.69 0.21 3.84
N ILE A 23 11.58 0.20 3.13
CA ILE A 23 11.35 1.04 1.95
C ILE A 23 10.69 2.34 2.40
N LYS A 24 11.16 3.47 1.89
CA LYS A 24 10.51 4.76 2.11
C LYS A 24 9.38 4.96 1.11
N LEU A 25 8.17 5.15 1.63
CA LEU A 25 6.96 5.39 0.86
C LEU A 25 6.69 6.91 0.76
N PRO A 26 6.09 7.38 -0.34
CA PRO A 26 5.71 8.78 -0.43
C PRO A 26 4.68 9.17 0.64
N THR A 27 4.79 10.39 1.16
CA THR A 27 3.86 10.93 2.18
C THR A 27 2.59 11.52 1.58
N THR A 28 2.58 11.78 0.28
CA THR A 28 1.43 12.34 -0.45
C THR A 28 0.64 11.21 -1.09
N VAL A 29 -0.65 11.10 -0.76
CA VAL A 29 -1.60 10.17 -1.39
C VAL A 29 -2.60 10.98 -2.19
N ILE A 30 -2.72 10.70 -3.49
CA ILE A 30 -3.65 11.39 -4.39
C ILE A 30 -4.91 10.57 -4.68
N GLU A 31 -4.84 9.25 -4.51
CA GLU A 31 -5.98 8.35 -4.69
C GLU A 31 -5.85 7.15 -3.75
N VAL A 32 -6.99 6.68 -3.22
CA VAL A 32 -7.07 5.43 -2.47
C VAL A 32 -8.38 4.73 -2.79
N SER A 33 -8.34 3.43 -3.03
CA SER A 33 -9.53 2.62 -3.24
C SER A 33 -9.40 1.25 -2.55
N LEU A 34 -10.54 0.69 -2.17
CA LEU A 34 -10.66 -0.63 -1.57
C LEU A 34 -11.75 -1.38 -2.31
N ALA A 35 -11.38 -2.46 -2.99
CA ALA A 35 -12.30 -3.31 -3.74
C ALA A 35 -11.98 -4.77 -3.43
N GLU A 36 -12.99 -5.53 -2.98
CA GLU A 36 -12.86 -6.98 -2.72
C GLU A 36 -11.68 -7.35 -1.78
N GLY A 37 -11.32 -6.46 -0.86
CA GLY A 37 -10.19 -6.66 0.07
C GLY A 37 -8.82 -6.22 -0.48
N VAL A 38 -8.74 -5.87 -1.76
CA VAL A 38 -7.56 -5.29 -2.41
C VAL A 38 -7.52 -3.79 -2.13
N LEU A 39 -6.42 -3.32 -1.55
CA LEU A 39 -6.14 -1.91 -1.32
C LEU A 39 -5.24 -1.37 -2.44
N HIS A 40 -5.68 -0.31 -3.10
CA HIS A 40 -4.85 0.46 -4.01
C HIS A 40 -4.61 1.86 -3.43
N ILE A 41 -3.35 2.29 -3.44
CA ILE A 41 -2.93 3.63 -3.02
C ILE A 41 -2.11 4.21 -4.16
N ARG A 42 -2.49 5.39 -4.64
CA ARG A 42 -1.71 6.16 -5.61
C ARG A 42 -1.08 7.37 -4.94
N PHE A 43 0.22 7.50 -5.10
CA PHE A 43 1.01 8.62 -4.58
C PHE A 43 1.22 9.70 -5.64
N SER A 44 1.34 9.30 -6.90
CA SER A 44 1.48 10.18 -8.06
C SER A 44 0.97 9.50 -9.34
N HIS A 45 0.75 10.30 -10.40
CA HIS A 45 0.53 9.74 -11.74
C HIS A 45 1.89 9.49 -12.39
N PRO A 46 2.13 8.30 -12.98
CA PRO A 46 3.36 8.06 -13.73
C PRO A 46 3.44 9.05 -14.90
N LYS A 47 4.66 9.50 -15.23
CA LYS A 47 4.92 10.29 -16.43
C LYS A 47 4.95 9.40 -17.67
N THR A 48 5.35 8.15 -17.48
CA THR A 48 5.46 7.13 -18.53
C THR A 48 4.74 5.85 -18.11
N ARG A 49 5.32 4.67 -18.35
CA ARG A 49 4.73 3.38 -17.94
C ARG A 49 5.16 3.05 -16.52
N GLU A 50 4.34 2.29 -15.83
CA GLU A 50 4.75 1.60 -14.60
C GLU A 50 5.38 0.27 -15.04
N ALA A 51 6.70 0.19 -15.03
CA ALA A 51 7.45 -0.96 -15.57
C ALA A 51 7.92 -1.93 -14.48
N ASP A 52 8.12 -1.45 -13.26
CA ASP A 52 8.61 -2.25 -12.15
C ASP A 52 7.51 -2.50 -11.11
N VAL A 53 7.17 -3.78 -10.97
CA VAL A 53 6.32 -4.32 -9.91
C VAL A 53 7.26 -4.99 -8.90
N GLU A 54 7.64 -4.26 -7.85
CA GLU A 54 8.48 -4.80 -6.79
C GLU A 54 7.60 -5.43 -5.71
N PRO A 55 7.67 -6.76 -5.49
CA PRO A 55 6.96 -7.37 -4.38
C PRO A 55 7.57 -6.93 -3.06
N LEU A 56 6.72 -6.53 -2.12
CA LEU A 56 7.14 -6.29 -0.75
C LEU A 56 7.47 -7.61 -0.04
N PRO A 57 8.45 -7.63 0.88
CA PRO A 57 8.82 -8.82 1.64
C PRO A 57 7.81 -9.13 2.76
N LEU A 58 6.54 -9.26 2.39
CA LEU A 58 5.43 -9.66 3.23
C LEU A 58 4.96 -11.06 2.84
N LYS A 59 4.31 -11.78 3.76
CA LYS A 59 3.60 -13.02 3.42
C LYS A 59 2.39 -12.72 2.56
N THR A 60 1.70 -11.63 2.87
CA THR A 60 0.59 -11.13 2.06
C THR A 60 1.12 -10.48 0.79
N PRO A 61 0.65 -10.85 -0.41
CA PRO A 61 1.10 -10.22 -1.65
C PRO A 61 0.81 -8.71 -1.64
N ALA A 62 1.87 -7.93 -1.74
CA ALA A 62 1.81 -6.48 -1.87
C ALA A 62 2.91 -6.02 -2.82
N PHE A 63 2.61 -4.99 -3.61
CA PHE A 63 3.43 -4.57 -4.73
C PHE A 63 3.59 -3.06 -4.76
N ILE A 64 4.82 -2.60 -4.97
CA ILE A 64 5.12 -1.21 -5.28
C ILE A 64 5.24 -1.07 -6.79
N PHE A 65 4.65 0.02 -7.32
CA PHE A 65 4.77 0.42 -8.72
C PHE A 65 5.66 1.65 -8.80
N ARG A 66 6.55 1.65 -9.80
CA ARG A 66 7.44 2.77 -10.08
C ARG A 66 7.27 3.28 -11.49
N ASP A 67 7.39 4.58 -11.67
CA ASP A 67 7.53 5.19 -12.99
C ASP A 67 8.88 4.76 -13.61
N GLU A 68 8.84 4.23 -14.83
CA GLU A 68 10.00 3.64 -15.50
C GLU A 68 11.15 4.65 -15.73
N GLU A 69 10.82 5.90 -16.02
CA GLU A 69 11.82 6.93 -16.34
C GLU A 69 12.49 7.49 -15.08
N THR A 70 11.70 7.73 -14.03
CA THR A 70 12.16 8.44 -12.82
C THR A 70 12.52 7.50 -11.67
N GLY A 71 12.02 6.26 -11.67
CA GLY A 71 12.14 5.31 -10.57
C GLY A 71 11.33 5.68 -9.32
N GLU A 72 10.54 6.75 -9.38
CA GLU A 72 9.70 7.22 -8.28
C GLU A 72 8.55 6.24 -8.03
N ILE A 73 8.24 6.01 -6.75
CA ILE A 73 7.09 5.20 -6.34
C ILE A 73 5.80 5.95 -6.69
N THR A 74 4.99 5.37 -7.56
CA THR A 74 3.72 5.95 -8.02
C THR A 74 2.51 5.33 -7.36
N ALA A 75 2.57 4.04 -7.02
CA ALA A 75 1.47 3.34 -6.38
C ALA A 75 1.92 2.16 -5.49
N LEU A 76 0.99 1.72 -4.64
CA LEU A 76 1.08 0.53 -3.79
C LEU A 76 -0.23 -0.26 -3.92
N GLU A 77 -0.12 -1.56 -4.11
CA GLU A 77 -1.25 -2.50 -4.11
C GLU A 77 -1.04 -3.55 -3.01
N ILE A 78 -2.09 -3.87 -2.26
CA ILE A 78 -2.11 -4.94 -1.26
C ILE A 78 -3.29 -5.84 -1.56
N LEU A 79 -3.05 -7.12 -1.89
CA LEU A 79 -4.11 -8.01 -2.38
C LEU A 79 -5.08 -8.48 -1.30
N ASP A 80 -4.64 -8.61 -0.05
CA ASP A 80 -5.52 -8.88 1.09
C ASP A 80 -5.17 -7.96 2.26
N LEU A 81 -5.89 -6.85 2.36
CA LEU A 81 -5.68 -5.88 3.42
C LEU A 81 -5.93 -6.45 4.82
N GLY A 82 -6.84 -7.42 4.96
CA GLY A 82 -7.15 -8.03 6.25
C GLY A 82 -5.97 -8.84 6.78
N GLU A 83 -5.37 -9.66 5.92
CA GLU A 83 -4.18 -10.45 6.27
C GLU A 83 -2.94 -9.57 6.41
N ALA A 84 -2.76 -8.55 5.57
CA ALA A 84 -1.66 -7.58 5.72
C ALA A 84 -1.71 -6.87 7.08
N LEU A 85 -2.88 -6.39 7.51
CA LEU A 85 -3.01 -5.75 8.83
C LEU A 85 -2.70 -6.71 9.99
N ARG A 86 -3.12 -7.98 9.87
CA ARG A 86 -2.78 -9.02 10.86
C ARG A 86 -1.28 -9.29 10.91
N GLU A 87 -0.65 -9.40 9.75
CA GLU A 87 0.80 -9.59 9.62
C GLU A 87 1.59 -8.42 10.22
N LEU A 88 1.09 -7.20 10.05
CA LEU A 88 1.68 -5.98 10.61
C LEU A 88 1.31 -5.74 12.09
N GLY A 89 0.52 -6.62 12.72
CA GLY A 89 0.10 -6.48 14.12
C GLY A 89 -0.83 -5.28 14.37
N MET A 90 -1.49 -4.79 13.32
CA MET A 90 -2.35 -3.62 13.37
C MET A 90 -3.78 -3.97 13.78
N LYS A 91 -4.44 -3.04 14.47
CA LYS A 91 -5.87 -3.12 14.79
C LYS A 91 -6.68 -2.16 13.93
N LEU A 92 -7.87 -2.59 13.54
CA LEU A 92 -8.85 -1.72 12.88
C LEU A 92 -9.44 -0.75 13.89
N LYS A 93 -9.79 0.47 13.45
CA LYS A 93 -10.58 1.39 14.27
C LYS A 93 -11.95 0.79 14.54
N GLY A 94 -12.32 0.71 15.82
CA GLY A 94 -13.62 0.18 16.27
C GLY A 94 -13.69 -1.33 16.48
N ALA A 95 -12.55 -2.03 16.48
CA ALA A 95 -12.41 -3.45 16.82
C ALA A 95 -11.80 -3.66 18.22
#